data_AF-A0A1X7SHL4-F1
#
_entry.id   AF-A0A1X7SHL4-F1
#
_cell.length_a   1.000
_cell.length_b   1.000
_cell.length_c   1.000
_cell.angle_alpha   90.00
_cell.angle_beta   90.00
_cell.angle_gamma   90.00
#
_symmetry.space_group_name_H-M   'P 1'
#
loop_
_entity.id
_entity.type
_entity.pdbx_description
1 polymer ?
#
loop_
_entity_poly.entity_id
_entity_poly.type
_entity_poly.pdbx_seq_one_letter_code
_entity_poly.pdbx_strand_id
1 'polypeptide(L)'
;YSRAIKRLPTIKADHGIHLSALVDMEETDTAPARKAGDEWQLRGPLTYLPKPEEQVVKMVSPIIITPGHAVRLRARQAFTDAKGIYRCTGEEWLEGYWSLST
;
A
#
# COMPACT_ATOMS: atom_id res chain seq x y z
N TYR A 1 30.58 6.58 13.79
CA TYR A 1 29.18 6.10 13.85
C TYR A 1 28.88 5.37 12.55
N SER A 2 29.13 4.06 12.48
CA SER A 2 28.89 3.27 11.26
C SER A 2 27.39 3.03 11.12
N ARG A 3 26.75 3.77 10.21
CA ARG A 3 25.36 3.50 9.79
C ARG A 3 25.35 2.08 9.24
N ALA A 4 24.93 1.12 10.06
CA ALA A 4 24.87 -0.30 9.72
C ALA A 4 24.25 -0.43 8.32
N ILE A 5 24.98 -1.10 7.42
CA ILE A 5 24.54 -1.30 6.04
C ILE A 5 23.31 -2.20 6.08
N LYS A 6 22.14 -1.58 6.20
CA LYS A 6 20.86 -2.27 6.25
C LYS A 6 20.57 -2.69 4.81
N ARG A 7 20.64 -3.99 4.54
CA ARG A 7 20.28 -4.55 3.22
C ARG A 7 18.90 -4.05 2.83
N LEU A 8 18.80 -3.56 1.61
CA LEU A 8 17.55 -3.05 1.06
C LEU A 8 16.54 -4.20 0.99
N PRO A 9 15.36 -4.07 1.63
CA PRO A 9 14.34 -5.09 1.53
C PRO A 9 13.78 -5.12 0.10
N THR A 10 13.95 -6.27 -0.57
CA THR A 10 13.34 -6.52 -1.88
C THR A 10 11.89 -6.96 -1.68
N ILE A 11 10.94 -6.23 -2.27
CA ILE A 11 9.52 -6.57 -2.24
C ILE A 11 9.20 -7.42 -3.48
N LYS A 12 8.59 -8.60 -3.27
CA LYS A 12 8.14 -9.48 -4.36
C LYS A 12 6.97 -8.85 -5.13
N ALA A 13 6.72 -9.27 -6.37
CA ALA A 13 5.69 -8.71 -7.23
C ALA A 13 4.29 -8.66 -6.59
N ASP A 14 3.88 -9.73 -5.90
CA ASP A 14 2.55 -9.82 -5.30
C ASP A 14 2.44 -9.20 -3.91
N HIS A 15 3.54 -8.64 -3.38
CA HIS A 15 3.57 -8.05 -2.04
C HIS A 15 3.51 -6.53 -2.13
N GLY A 16 2.90 -5.92 -1.11
CA GLY A 16 2.90 -4.49 -0.89
C GLY A 16 3.71 -4.10 0.33
N ILE A 17 4.09 -2.83 0.41
CA ILE A 17 4.59 -2.21 1.63
C ILE A 17 3.70 -1.04 1.99
N HIS A 18 3.26 -1.00 3.23
CA HIS A 18 2.49 0.09 3.81
C HIS A 18 3.44 1.08 4.47
N LEU A 19 3.39 2.31 4.00
CA LEU A 19 4.23 3.42 4.43
C LEU A 19 3.36 4.49 5.08
N SER A 20 3.90 5.14 6.10
CA SER A 20 3.32 6.33 6.70
C SER A 20 4.36 7.45 6.71
N ALA A 21 3.95 8.67 6.38
CA ALA A 21 4.79 9.85 6.52
C ALA A 21 5.02 10.17 8.00
N LEU A 22 6.27 10.32 8.43
CA LEU A 22 6.60 10.77 9.78
C LEU A 22 6.56 12.29 9.90
N VAL A 23 6.87 12.98 8.81
CA VAL A 23 6.92 14.44 8.71
C VAL A 23 6.16 14.89 7.46
N ASP A 24 5.85 16.18 7.38
CA ASP A 24 5.40 16.78 6.13
C ASP A 24 6.45 16.55 5.04
N MET A 25 6.00 15.97 3.93
CA MET A 25 6.80 15.69 2.75
C MET A 25 6.40 16.69 1.69
N GLU A 26 7.40 17.40 1.18
CA GLU A 26 7.22 18.24 0.00
C GLU A 26 7.00 17.38 -1.24
N GLU A 27 6.36 17.98 -2.25
CA GLU A 27 6.21 17.35 -3.55
C GLU A 27 7.59 17.10 -4.16
N THR A 28 7.82 15.86 -4.59
CA THR A 28 9.04 15.45 -5.27
C THR A 28 8.68 14.84 -6.62
N ASP A 29 9.64 14.76 -7.54
CA ASP A 29 9.44 14.17 -8.88
C ASP A 29 8.83 12.75 -8.82
N THR A 30 9.13 12.01 -7.75
CA THR A 30 8.67 10.64 -7.54
C THR A 30 7.37 10.53 -6.73
N ALA A 31 6.89 11.60 -6.08
CA ALA A 31 5.73 11.53 -5.20
C ALA A 31 5.07 12.90 -4.92
N PRO A 32 3.73 12.96 -4.82
CA PRO A 32 3.02 14.18 -4.45
C PRO A 32 3.35 14.62 -3.02
N ALA A 33 3.11 15.91 -2.72
CA ALA A 33 3.21 16.42 -1.35
C ALA A 33 2.28 15.65 -0.41
N ARG A 34 2.81 15.17 0.72
CA ARG A 34 2.06 14.42 1.73
C ARG A 34 2.25 15.06 3.09
N LYS A 35 1.24 14.99 3.96
CA LYS A 35 1.37 15.50 5.33
C LYS A 35 1.91 14.43 6.28
N ALA A 36 2.47 14.85 7.41
CA ALA A 36 2.81 13.92 8.49
C ALA A 36 1.56 13.10 8.89
N GLY A 37 1.71 11.77 8.93
CA GLY A 37 0.63 10.82 9.20
C GLY A 37 -0.11 10.32 7.96
N ASP A 38 0.19 10.84 6.75
CA ASP A 38 -0.38 10.32 5.50
C ASP A 38 0.12 8.90 5.24
N GLU A 39 -0.77 8.00 4.81
CA GLU A 39 -0.51 6.58 4.65
C GLU A 39 -0.70 6.16 3.19
N TRP A 40 0.25 5.41 2.62
CA TRP A 40 0.13 4.87 1.27
C TRP A 40 0.76 3.48 1.14
N GLN A 41 0.43 2.80 0.05
CA GLN A 41 0.97 1.48 -0.24
C GLN A 41 1.74 1.49 -1.57
N LEU A 42 2.96 0.93 -1.57
CA LEU A 42 3.69 0.64 -2.80
C LEU A 42 3.54 -0.86 -3.13
N ARG A 43 3.25 -1.17 -4.40
CA ARG A 43 3.20 -2.55 -4.91
C ARG A 43 4.54 -2.94 -5.51
N GLY A 44 5.02 -4.14 -5.20
CA GLY A 44 6.21 -4.69 -5.83
C GLY A 44 5.99 -5.01 -7.33
N PRO A 45 7.04 -5.45 -8.04
CA PRO A 45 8.39 -5.73 -7.54
C PRO A 45 9.24 -4.45 -7.47
N LEU A 46 9.67 -4.06 -6.27
CA LEU A 46 10.54 -2.89 -6.10
C LEU A 46 11.52 -3.05 -4.94
N THR A 47 12.65 -2.38 -5.07
CA THR A 47 13.64 -2.26 -4.00
C THR A 47 13.32 -0.99 -3.21
N TYR A 48 12.76 -1.15 -2.01
CA TYR A 48 12.39 0.01 -1.20
C TYR A 48 13.63 0.58 -0.50
N LEU A 49 13.91 1.86 -0.76
CA LEU A 49 14.96 2.60 -0.07
C LEU A 49 14.35 3.32 1.14
N PRO A 50 14.68 2.91 2.39
CA PRO A 50 14.14 3.57 3.56
C PRO A 50 14.63 5.02 3.65
N LYS A 51 13.71 5.97 3.51
CA LYS A 51 13.97 7.39 3.78
C LYS A 51 13.75 7.70 5.27
N PRO A 52 14.45 8.69 5.83
CA PRO A 52 14.25 9.09 7.23
C PRO A 52 12.87 9.73 7.48
N GLU A 53 12.26 10.30 6.45
CA GLU A 53 10.97 10.99 6.51
C GLU A 53 9.78 10.01 6.41
N GLU A 54 10.02 8.81 5.88
CA GLU A 54 9.01 7.76 5.66
C GLU A 54 9.20 6.62 6.66
N GLN A 55 8.11 6.08 7.20
CA GLN A 55 8.14 4.90 8.05
C GLN A 55 7.46 3.72 7.38
N VAL A 56 8.15 2.58 7.37
CA VAL A 56 7.55 1.29 7.02
C VAL A 56 6.68 0.82 8.17
N VAL A 57 5.36 0.89 7.99
CA VAL A 57 4.38 0.43 8.97
C VAL A 57 4.30 -1.09 8.95
N LYS A 58 4.10 -1.68 7.76
CA LYS A 58 3.96 -3.14 7.60
C LYS A 58 4.21 -3.61 6.17
N MET A 59 4.63 -4.86 6.03
CA MET A 59 4.58 -5.57 4.75
C MET A 59 3.18 -6.17 4.59
N VAL A 60 2.58 -5.97 3.42
CA VAL A 60 1.24 -6.47 3.06
C VAL A 60 1.42 -7.67 2.14
N SER A 61 1.05 -8.85 2.63
CA SER A 61 0.98 -10.06 1.81
C SER A 61 -0.32 -10.09 1.01
N PRO A 62 -0.31 -10.66 -0.21
CA PRO A 62 -1.53 -10.84 -0.99
C PRO A 62 -2.45 -11.85 -0.30
N ILE A 63 -3.76 -11.62 -0.40
CA ILE A 63 -4.77 -12.59 0.02
C ILE A 63 -5.21 -13.33 -1.24
N ILE A 64 -4.96 -14.64 -1.29
CA ILE A 64 -5.35 -15.49 -2.42
C ILE A 64 -6.81 -15.90 -2.22
N ILE A 65 -7.68 -15.50 -3.16
CA ILE A 65 -9.11 -15.82 -3.13
C ILE A 65 -9.35 -17.07 -3.97
N THR A 66 -9.73 -18.17 -3.32
CA THR A 66 -10.11 -19.41 -3.98
C THR A 66 -11.57 -19.35 -4.47
N PRO A 67 -11.95 -20.16 -5.48
CA PRO A 67 -13.34 -20.25 -5.91
C PRO A 67 -14.25 -20.63 -4.72
N GLY A 68 -15.39 -19.94 -4.59
CA GLY A 68 -16.30 -20.08 -3.46
C GLY A 68 -15.95 -19.23 -2.24
N HIS A 69 -14.83 -18.51 -2.26
CA HIS A 69 -14.43 -17.60 -1.19
C HIS A 69 -14.53 -16.14 -1.66
N ALA A 70 -14.69 -15.24 -0.69
CA ALA A 70 -14.68 -13.80 -0.91
C ALA A 70 -14.01 -13.10 0.27
N VAL A 71 -13.39 -11.95 0.00
CA VAL A 71 -12.78 -11.08 1.00
C VAL A 71 -13.70 -9.89 1.19
N ARG A 72 -14.10 -9.64 2.43
CA ARG A 72 -14.81 -8.41 2.79
C ARG A 72 -13.80 -7.31 3.06
N LEU A 73 -13.85 -6.28 2.24
CA LEU A 73 -13.03 -5.08 2.36
C LEU A 73 -13.88 -3.95 2.93
N ARG A 74 -13.24 -3.09 3.71
CA ARG A 74 -13.84 -1.87 4.25
C ARG A 74 -12.89 -0.71 4.00
N ALA A 75 -13.38 0.33 3.34
CA ALA A 75 -12.64 1.56 3.12
C ALA A 75 -12.46 2.29 4.45
N ARG A 76 -11.21 2.40 4.92
CA ARG A 76 -10.88 3.20 6.11
C ARG A 76 -10.83 4.69 5.80
N GLN A 77 -10.57 5.04 4.55
CA GLN A 77 -10.50 6.39 4.01
C GLN A 77 -11.08 6.37 2.59
N ALA A 78 -11.45 7.53 2.05
CA ALA A 78 -11.90 7.62 0.67
C ALA A 78 -10.72 7.39 -0.27
N PHE A 79 -10.81 6.39 -1.15
CA PHE A 79 -9.74 6.08 -2.12
C PHE A 79 -10.30 5.47 -3.39
N THR A 80 -9.49 5.51 -4.44
CA THR A 80 -9.79 4.83 -5.69
C THR A 80 -9.10 3.47 -5.69
N ASP A 81 -9.87 2.40 -5.80
CA ASP A 81 -9.34 1.04 -5.85
C ASP A 81 -8.60 0.77 -7.16
N ALA A 82 -7.87 -0.35 -7.26
CA ALA A 82 -7.15 -0.74 -8.47
C ALA A 82 -8.07 -0.96 -9.69
N LYS A 83 -9.35 -1.27 -9.46
CA LYS A 83 -10.38 -1.35 -10.51
C LYS A 83 -10.86 0.03 -10.99
N GLY A 84 -10.31 1.13 -10.47
CA GLY A 84 -10.75 2.50 -10.79
C GLY A 84 -12.06 2.91 -10.08
N ILE A 85 -12.55 2.10 -9.14
CA ILE A 85 -13.79 2.36 -8.41
C ILE A 85 -13.49 3.30 -7.25
N TYR A 86 -14.15 4.45 -7.21
CA TYR A 86 -14.10 5.36 -6.07
C TYR A 86 -14.89 4.79 -4.90
N ARG A 87 -14.25 4.64 -3.74
CA ARG A 87 -14.84 4.11 -2.51
C ARG A 87 -14.86 5.20 -1.44
N CYS A 88 -16.02 5.42 -0.82
CA CYS A 88 -16.16 6.38 0.28
C CYS A 88 -15.70 5.78 1.63
N THR A 89 -15.26 6.64 2.56
CA THR A 89 -14.92 6.24 3.93
C THR A 89 -16.08 5.47 4.59
N GLY A 90 -15.80 4.28 5.07
CA GLY A 90 -16.78 3.40 5.72
C GLY A 90 -17.52 2.46 4.77
N GLU A 91 -17.34 2.58 3.46
CA GLU A 91 -17.93 1.67 2.48
C GLU A 91 -17.36 0.25 2.61
N GLU A 92 -18.23 -0.75 2.54
CA GLU A 92 -17.87 -2.16 2.60
C GLU A 92 -18.24 -2.85 1.29
N TRP A 93 -17.35 -3.70 0.78
CA TRP A 93 -17.61 -4.51 -0.41
C TRP A 93 -16.97 -5.89 -0.31
N LEU A 94 -17.45 -6.80 -1.15
CA LEU A 94 -16.93 -8.16 -1.27
C LEU A 94 -16.16 -8.28 -2.57
N GLU A 95 -14.89 -8.65 -2.45
CA GLU A 95 -14.07 -9.05 -3.59
C GLU A 95 -14.04 -10.58 -3.65
N GLY A 96 -14.58 -11.16 -4.72
CA GLY A 96 -14.68 -12.61 -4.91
C GLY A 96 -14.05 -13.05 -6.22
N TYR A 97 -13.78 -14.35 -6.37
CA TYR A 97 -13.19 -14.92 -7.58
C TYR A 97 -14.00 -14.60 -8.87
N TRP A 98 -15.33 -14.49 -8.78
CA TRP A 98 -16.23 -14.12 -9.88
C TRP A 98 -16.19 -12.65 -10.29
N SER A 99 -15.54 -11.77 -9.51
CA SER A 99 -15.46 -10.33 -9.80
C SER A 99 -14.30 -9.93 -10.72
N LEU A 100 -13.45 -10.89 -11.10
CA LEU A 100 -12.23 -10.69 -11.88
C LEU A 100 -12.39 -11.12 -13.36
N SER A 101 -13.59 -11.55 -13.78
CA SER A 101 -13.87 -12.06 -15.13
C SER A 101 -14.57 -11.05 -16.05
N THR A 102 -14.18 -9.77 -16.03
CA THR A 102 -14.70 -8.73 -16.94
C THR A 102 -13.56 -7.96 -17.56
#